data_AF-A0A818TYI9-F1
#
_entry.id   AF-A0A818TYI9-F1
#
_cell.length_a   1.000
_cell.length_b   1.000
_cell.length_c   1.000
_cell.angle_alpha   90.00
_cell.angle_beta   90.00
_cell.angle_gamma   90.00
#
_symmetry.space_group_name_H-M   'P 1'
#
loop_
_entity.id
_entity.type
_entity.pdbx_description
1 polymer ?
#
loop_
_entity_poly.entity_id
_entity_poly.type
_entity_poly.pdbx_seq_one_letter_code
_entity_poly.pdbx_strand_id
1 'polypeptide(L)'
;MLLNIRTVLGDLYGLSFDSIQCIFYGYIVLNISGTFYYGFVTQAFYRFCCIIYPTYRWYQVYWLYIIAVPLQFITACLVMCPLYFWHAVVYMAGLYHCFIPIQNILGIVWMFLFFYGLPVFFLSVTYIRITRYIHQQSTNQTIAVKRRQARDFVVIKRIMAQINMLFTLALPGTILMIISYVTGNTYPLHYRVAWLSIELSLIILSILMIVMTPQLKTVVISKWKRDRVIPIAATVGNSVATRTAGTLQ
;
A
#
# COMPACT_ATOMS: atom_id res chain seq x y z
N MET A 1 11.99 2.09 -6.17
CA MET A 1 13.12 1.53 -6.93
C MET A 1 13.60 2.47 -8.05
N LEU A 2 12.72 2.95 -8.95
CA LEU A 2 13.12 3.81 -10.07
C LEU A 2 13.80 5.13 -9.65
N LEU A 3 13.36 5.73 -8.54
CA LEU A 3 13.96 6.99 -8.03
C LEU A 3 15.36 6.78 -7.46
N ASN A 4 15.59 5.66 -6.75
CA ASN A 4 16.91 5.30 -6.25
C ASN A 4 17.91 5.08 -7.39
N ILE A 5 17.50 4.49 -8.52
CA ILE A 5 18.37 4.31 -9.69
C ILE A 5 18.82 5.67 -10.25
N ARG A 6 17.92 6.66 -10.35
CA ARG A 6 18.29 8.00 -10.83
C ARG A 6 19.24 8.72 -9.88
N THR A 7 19.02 8.62 -8.58
CA THR A 7 19.94 9.19 -7.59
C THR A 7 21.33 8.55 -7.67
N VAL A 8 21.41 7.23 -7.81
CA VAL A 8 22.69 6.52 -7.99
C VAL A 8 23.40 6.94 -9.29
N LEU A 9 22.66 7.05 -10.40
CA LEU A 9 23.23 7.51 -11.68
C LEU A 9 23.69 8.97 -11.62
N GLY A 10 22.92 9.83 -10.94
CA GLY A 10 23.30 11.22 -10.73
C GLY A 10 24.57 11.35 -9.88
N ASP A 11 24.68 10.59 -8.79
CA ASP A 11 25.85 10.58 -7.91
C ASP A 11 27.11 10.05 -8.64
N LEU A 12 26.97 9.01 -9.47
CA LEU A 12 28.09 8.38 -10.17
C LEU A 12 28.58 9.18 -11.38
N TYR A 13 27.66 9.79 -12.13
CA TYR A 13 27.96 10.39 -13.44
C TYR A 13 27.74 11.91 -13.49
N GLY A 14 27.24 12.54 -12.42
CA GLY A 14 26.94 13.97 -12.39
C GLY A 14 25.81 14.39 -13.35
N LEU A 15 24.97 13.46 -13.79
CA LEU A 15 23.92 13.72 -14.77
C LEU A 15 22.81 14.57 -14.15
N SER A 16 22.51 15.71 -14.76
CA SER A 16 21.33 16.50 -14.39
C SER A 16 20.09 15.98 -15.12
N PHE A 17 18.99 15.80 -14.38
CA PHE A 17 17.70 15.35 -14.92
C PHE A 17 16.63 16.45 -14.90
N ASP A 18 17.06 17.72 -14.93
CA ASP A 18 16.15 18.87 -14.88
C ASP A 18 15.31 18.93 -16.17
N SER A 19 14.10 18.41 -16.07
CA SER A 19 13.21 18.23 -17.20
C SER A 19 11.77 18.19 -16.72
N ILE A 20 10.83 18.61 -17.58
CA ILE A 20 9.39 18.49 -17.34
C ILE A 20 9.01 17.03 -17.04
N GLN A 21 9.72 16.07 -17.65
CA GLN A 21 9.54 14.65 -17.37
C GLN A 21 9.82 14.32 -15.91
N CYS A 22 10.89 14.85 -15.31
CA CYS A 22 11.20 14.61 -13.90
C CYS A 22 10.10 15.11 -12.97
N ILE A 23 9.57 16.31 -13.22
CA ILE A 23 8.45 16.89 -12.44
C ILE A 23 7.21 16.01 -12.58
N PHE A 24 6.88 15.58 -13.80
CA PHE A 24 5.76 14.70 -14.07
C PHE A 24 5.90 13.33 -13.37
N TYR A 25 7.11 12.74 -13.36
CA TYR A 25 7.40 11.52 -12.61
C TYR A 25 7.24 11.71 -11.10
N GLY A 26 7.71 12.83 -10.55
CA GLY A 26 7.49 13.19 -9.15
C GLY A 26 6.01 13.25 -8.80
N TYR A 27 5.21 13.87 -9.66
CA TYR A 27 3.75 13.93 -9.52
C TYR A 27 3.08 12.56 -9.55
N ILE A 28 3.44 11.70 -10.51
CA ILE A 28 2.91 10.33 -10.60
C ILE A 28 3.21 9.55 -9.32
N VAL A 29 4.44 9.63 -8.82
CA VAL A 29 4.85 8.92 -7.60
C VAL A 29 4.03 9.38 -6.38
N LEU A 30 3.82 10.70 -6.24
CA LEU A 30 2.96 11.25 -5.21
C LEU A 30 1.51 10.77 -5.37
N ASN A 31 0.98 10.79 -6.59
CA ASN A 31 -0.38 10.35 -6.87
C ASN A 31 -0.60 8.86 -6.56
N ILE A 32 0.32 7.98 -6.96
CA ILE A 32 0.28 6.55 -6.65
C ILE A 32 0.31 6.33 -5.13
N SER A 33 1.20 7.05 -4.43
CA SER A 33 1.31 6.98 -2.98
C SER A 33 -0.01 7.39 -2.31
N GLY A 34 -0.60 8.51 -2.72
CA GLY A 34 -1.92 8.95 -2.23
C GLY A 34 -3.02 7.93 -2.52
N THR A 35 -3.08 7.42 -3.76
CA THR A 35 -4.06 6.40 -4.16
C THR A 35 -3.99 5.16 -3.28
N PHE A 36 -2.79 4.75 -2.86
CA PHE A 36 -2.62 3.63 -1.95
C PHE A 36 -3.30 3.86 -0.59
N TYR A 37 -3.15 5.05 0.01
CA TYR A 37 -3.82 5.40 1.28
C TYR A 37 -5.34 5.42 1.15
N TYR A 38 -5.86 6.05 0.09
CA TYR A 38 -7.30 6.06 -0.18
C TYR A 38 -7.84 4.64 -0.42
N GLY A 39 -7.01 3.71 -0.89
CA GLY A 39 -7.38 2.30 -1.05
C GLY A 39 -7.78 1.66 0.28
N PHE A 40 -7.07 1.97 1.37
CA PHE A 40 -7.45 1.51 2.71
C PHE A 40 -8.77 2.12 3.17
N VAL A 41 -9.03 3.39 2.86
CA VAL A 41 -10.30 4.06 3.18
C VAL A 41 -11.46 3.37 2.47
N THR A 42 -11.34 3.10 1.17
CA THR A 42 -12.37 2.39 0.38
C THR A 42 -12.61 0.98 0.91
N GLN A 43 -11.56 0.25 1.29
CA GLN A 43 -11.68 -1.07 1.92
C GLN A 43 -12.39 -1.01 3.28
N ALA A 44 -12.05 -0.03 4.12
CA ALA A 44 -12.71 0.17 5.41
C ALA A 44 -14.18 0.59 5.23
N PHE A 45 -14.48 1.44 4.26
CA PHE A 45 -15.82 1.88 3.93
C PHE A 45 -16.71 0.74 3.41
N TYR A 46 -16.16 -0.13 2.54
CA TYR A 46 -16.83 -1.37 2.14
C TYR A 46 -17.27 -2.18 3.37
N ARG A 47 -16.35 -2.39 4.33
CA ARG A 47 -16.63 -3.16 5.54
C ARG A 47 -17.64 -2.47 6.44
N PHE A 48 -17.54 -1.15 6.58
CA PHE A 48 -18.51 -0.33 7.30
C PHE A 48 -19.92 -0.56 6.78
N CYS A 49 -20.11 -0.46 5.46
CA CYS A 49 -21.40 -0.69 4.82
C CYS A 49 -21.91 -2.11 5.04
N CYS A 50 -21.06 -3.13 4.91
CA CYS A 50 -21.45 -4.52 5.14
C CYS A 50 -21.85 -4.82 6.60
N ILE A 51 -21.24 -4.16 7.59
CA ILE A 51 -21.51 -4.41 9.01
C ILE A 51 -22.75 -3.66 9.48
N ILE A 52 -22.86 -2.37 9.15
CA ILE A 52 -23.91 -1.48 9.67
C ILE A 52 -25.20 -1.59 8.86
N TYR A 53 -25.10 -1.82 7.55
CA TYR A 53 -26.24 -1.86 6.64
C TYR A 53 -26.38 -3.24 5.97
N PRO A 54 -26.54 -4.34 6.74
CA PRO A 54 -26.63 -5.68 6.16
C PRO A 54 -27.88 -5.88 5.29
N THR A 55 -28.96 -5.13 5.56
CA THR A 55 -30.26 -5.24 4.88
C THR A 55 -30.25 -4.57 3.51
N TYR A 56 -29.43 -3.53 3.31
CA TYR A 56 -29.43 -2.73 2.10
C TYR A 56 -28.53 -3.36 1.02
N ARG A 57 -29.15 -4.19 0.16
CA ARG A 57 -28.45 -4.95 -0.89
C ARG A 57 -27.61 -4.08 -1.84
N TRP A 58 -28.03 -2.83 -2.08
CA TRP A 58 -27.34 -1.87 -2.95
C TRP A 58 -25.90 -1.59 -2.51
N TYR A 59 -25.63 -1.42 -1.21
CA TYR A 59 -24.27 -1.17 -0.71
C TYR A 59 -23.36 -2.40 -0.74
N GLN A 60 -23.89 -3.58 -1.03
CA GLN A 60 -23.14 -4.83 -1.08
C GLN A 60 -22.82 -5.26 -2.51
N VAL A 61 -23.29 -4.52 -3.51
CA VAL A 61 -23.05 -4.85 -4.91
C VAL A 61 -21.57 -4.59 -5.24
N TYR A 62 -20.88 -5.63 -5.71
CA TYR A 62 -19.47 -5.57 -6.09
C TYR A 62 -19.17 -4.50 -7.16
N TRP A 63 -20.10 -4.26 -8.08
CA TRP A 63 -19.97 -3.25 -9.14
C TRP A 63 -19.74 -1.83 -8.61
N LEU A 64 -20.37 -1.47 -7.49
CA LEU A 64 -20.18 -0.15 -6.89
C LEU A 64 -18.71 0.06 -6.51
N TYR A 65 -18.05 -0.97 -6.01
CA TYR A 65 -16.65 -0.90 -5.59
C TYR A 65 -15.68 -0.98 -6.77
N ILE A 66 -16.04 -1.67 -7.85
CA ILE A 66 -15.28 -1.58 -9.11
C ILE A 66 -15.28 -0.14 -9.63
N ILE A 67 -16.42 0.56 -9.57
CA ILE A 67 -16.54 1.97 -10.00
C ILE A 67 -15.85 2.92 -9.00
N ALA A 68 -15.86 2.59 -7.71
CA ALA A 68 -15.21 3.39 -6.68
C ALA A 68 -13.68 3.47 -6.87
N VAL A 69 -13.03 2.42 -7.35
CA VAL A 69 -11.56 2.40 -7.56
C VAL A 69 -11.07 3.44 -8.59
N PRO A 70 -11.60 3.52 -9.83
CA PRO A 70 -11.20 4.56 -10.78
C PRO A 70 -11.65 5.94 -10.31
N LEU A 71 -12.80 6.07 -9.65
CA LEU A 71 -13.24 7.35 -9.08
C LEU A 71 -12.28 7.83 -7.99
N GLN A 72 -11.77 6.92 -7.16
CA GLN A 72 -10.76 7.20 -6.15
C GLN A 72 -9.46 7.68 -6.80
N PHE A 73 -9.02 7.04 -7.89
CA PHE A 73 -7.84 7.47 -8.64
C PHE A 73 -8.02 8.88 -9.22
N ILE A 74 -9.16 9.16 -9.84
CA ILE A 74 -9.51 10.50 -10.35
C ILE A 74 -9.51 11.52 -9.21
N THR A 75 -10.10 11.18 -8.07
CA THR A 75 -10.13 12.05 -6.88
C THR A 75 -8.72 12.31 -6.36
N ALA A 76 -7.86 11.30 -6.30
CA ALA A 76 -6.46 11.46 -5.94
C ALA A 76 -5.74 12.39 -6.93
N CYS A 77 -5.98 12.25 -8.24
CA CYS A 77 -5.44 13.16 -9.26
C CYS A 77 -5.90 14.60 -9.03
N LEU A 78 -7.20 14.82 -8.81
CA LEU A 78 -7.75 16.16 -8.57
C LEU A 78 -7.17 16.81 -7.30
N VAL A 79 -7.00 16.02 -6.23
CA VAL A 79 -6.39 16.49 -4.98
C VAL A 79 -4.90 16.82 -5.16
N MET A 80 -4.21 16.16 -6.10
CA MET A 80 -2.82 16.47 -6.43
C MET A 80 -2.66 17.68 -7.36
N CYS A 81 -3.65 18.00 -8.20
CA CYS A 81 -3.57 19.09 -9.17
C CYS A 81 -3.06 20.42 -8.58
N PRO A 82 -3.48 20.88 -7.39
CA PRO A 82 -2.95 22.10 -6.78
C PRO A 82 -1.44 22.11 -6.61
N LEU A 83 -0.82 20.97 -6.26
CA LEU A 83 0.64 20.88 -6.12
C LEU A 83 1.38 21.10 -7.45
N TYR A 84 0.76 20.73 -8.57
CA TYR A 84 1.29 20.98 -9.90
C TYR A 84 1.19 22.47 -10.26
N PHE A 85 0.02 23.08 -10.06
CA PHE A 85 -0.20 24.50 -10.35
C PHE A 85 0.62 25.44 -9.45
N TRP A 86 0.92 25.05 -8.21
CA TRP A 86 1.78 25.81 -7.31
C TRP A 86 3.28 25.64 -7.58
N HIS A 87 3.66 24.85 -8.60
CA HIS A 87 5.04 24.47 -8.86
C HIS A 87 5.73 23.91 -7.60
N ALA A 88 4.97 23.15 -6.78
CA ALA A 88 5.46 22.69 -5.50
C ALA A 88 6.50 21.58 -5.62
N VAL A 89 6.48 20.84 -6.74
CA VAL A 89 7.46 19.80 -7.07
C VAL A 89 8.59 20.43 -7.87
N VAL A 90 9.79 20.46 -7.30
CA VAL A 90 10.97 21.10 -7.90
C VAL A 90 12.09 20.06 -8.04
N TYR A 91 12.95 20.22 -9.04
CA TYR A 91 14.16 19.42 -9.19
C TYR A 91 15.16 19.77 -8.07
N MET A 92 15.54 18.78 -7.27
CA MET A 92 16.55 18.96 -6.22
C MET A 92 17.92 18.53 -6.74
N ALA A 93 18.75 19.50 -7.11
CA ALA A 93 20.06 19.26 -7.71
C ALA A 93 20.98 18.35 -6.87
N GLY A 94 20.95 18.48 -5.54
CA GLY A 94 21.75 17.63 -4.64
C GLY A 94 21.27 16.18 -4.49
N LEU A 95 20.13 15.83 -5.08
CA LEU A 95 19.51 14.50 -4.94
C LEU A 95 19.09 13.87 -6.28
N TYR A 96 19.26 14.59 -7.38
CA TYR A 96 18.97 14.15 -8.75
C TYR A 96 17.55 13.63 -8.97
N HIS A 97 16.56 14.13 -8.22
CA HIS A 97 15.15 13.78 -8.38
C HIS A 97 14.23 14.98 -8.12
N CYS A 98 12.99 14.88 -8.59
CA CYS A 98 11.97 15.92 -8.42
C CYS A 98 11.03 15.53 -7.29
N PHE A 99 10.93 16.39 -6.28
CA PHE A 99 10.04 16.20 -5.14
C PHE A 99 9.68 17.56 -4.51
N ILE A 100 8.84 17.55 -3.48
CA ILE A 100 8.49 18.76 -2.75
C ILE A 100 9.66 19.11 -1.82
N PRO A 101 10.30 20.28 -1.96
CA PRO A 101 11.39 20.68 -1.07
C PRO A 101 10.84 20.97 0.34
N ILE A 102 11.60 20.67 1.39
CA ILE A 102 11.19 20.87 2.79
C ILE A 102 10.85 22.34 3.09
N GLN A 103 11.42 23.28 2.33
CA GLN A 103 11.14 24.71 2.45
C GLN A 103 9.74 25.08 1.98
N ASN A 104 9.10 24.26 1.13
CA ASN A 104 7.76 24.52 0.64
C ASN A 104 6.71 24.02 1.64
N ILE A 105 6.51 24.82 2.69
CA ILE A 105 5.58 24.52 3.79
C ILE A 105 4.16 24.26 3.27
N LEU A 106 3.71 25.04 2.27
CA LEU A 106 2.38 24.86 1.68
C LEU A 106 2.22 23.46 1.07
N GLY A 107 3.19 23.01 0.26
CA GLY A 107 3.16 21.68 -0.36
C GLY A 107 3.21 20.55 0.67
N ILE A 108 4.00 20.72 1.73
CA ILE A 108 4.10 19.75 2.83
C ILE A 108 2.80 19.65 3.63
N VAL A 109 2.23 20.79 4.04
CA VAL A 109 0.98 20.83 4.80
C VAL A 109 -0.15 20.25 3.97
N TRP A 110 -0.22 20.57 2.67
CA TRP A 110 -1.18 19.99 1.75
C TRP A 110 -1.06 18.47 1.65
N MET A 111 0.17 17.97 1.42
CA MET A 111 0.43 16.54 1.38
C MET A 111 0.05 15.88 2.71
N PHE A 112 0.46 16.44 3.84
CA PHE A 112 0.16 15.89 5.16
C PHE A 112 -1.35 15.79 5.39
N LEU A 113 -2.09 16.87 5.13
CA LEU A 113 -3.52 16.94 5.34
C LEU A 113 -4.28 15.93 4.47
N PHE A 114 -3.97 15.86 3.18
CA PHE A 114 -4.76 15.08 2.23
C PHE A 114 -4.29 13.64 2.03
N PHE A 115 -3.02 13.31 2.28
CA PHE A 115 -2.53 11.93 2.15
C PHE A 115 -2.60 11.17 3.46
N TYR A 116 -2.35 11.85 4.57
CA TYR A 116 -2.24 11.21 5.87
C TYR A 116 -3.43 11.59 6.75
N GLY A 117 -3.64 12.89 6.99
CA GLY A 117 -4.66 13.39 7.89
C GLY A 117 -6.05 12.91 7.55
N LEU A 118 -6.50 13.16 6.32
CA LEU A 118 -7.84 12.84 5.86
C LEU A 118 -8.10 11.32 5.84
N PRO A 119 -7.26 10.47 5.21
CA PRO A 119 -7.45 9.01 5.27
C PRO A 119 -7.48 8.45 6.70
N VAL A 120 -6.56 8.88 7.57
CA VAL A 120 -6.54 8.45 8.98
C VAL A 120 -7.78 8.88 9.73
N PHE A 121 -8.23 10.10 9.52
CA PHE A 121 -9.44 10.62 10.14
C PHE A 121 -10.65 9.76 9.73
N PHE A 122 -10.83 9.51 8.43
CA PHE A 122 -11.92 8.64 7.94
C PHE A 122 -11.85 7.22 8.50
N LEU A 123 -10.65 6.63 8.54
CA LEU A 123 -10.42 5.29 9.09
C LEU A 123 -10.75 5.23 10.58
N SER A 124 -10.34 6.24 11.34
CA SER A 124 -10.61 6.35 12.78
C SER A 124 -12.10 6.50 13.07
N VAL A 125 -12.79 7.39 12.36
CA VAL A 125 -14.25 7.56 12.48
C VAL A 125 -14.98 6.26 12.15
N THR A 126 -14.58 5.61 11.05
CA THR A 126 -15.15 4.33 10.62
C THR A 126 -14.96 3.26 11.69
N TYR A 127 -13.76 3.13 12.25
CA TYR A 127 -13.44 2.18 13.30
C TYR A 127 -14.27 2.42 14.58
N ILE A 128 -14.35 3.68 15.04
CA ILE A 128 -15.11 4.05 16.24
C ILE A 128 -16.59 3.72 16.05
N ARG A 129 -17.17 4.06 14.89
CA ARG A 129 -18.57 3.77 14.57
C ARG A 129 -18.86 2.28 14.54
N ILE A 130 -18.02 1.48 13.89
CA ILE A 130 -18.18 0.02 13.82
C ILE A 130 -18.08 -0.59 15.21
N THR A 131 -17.11 -0.15 16.01
CA THR A 131 -16.92 -0.67 17.38
C THR A 131 -18.11 -0.35 18.27
N ARG A 132 -18.62 0.89 18.22
CA ARG A 132 -19.83 1.29 18.96
C ARG A 132 -21.05 0.47 18.54
N TYR A 133 -21.24 0.26 17.23
CA TYR A 133 -22.35 -0.52 16.69
C TYR A 133 -22.30 -1.98 17.16
N ILE A 134 -21.13 -2.64 17.06
CA ILE A 134 -20.96 -4.02 17.53
C ILE A 134 -21.22 -4.14 19.03
N HIS A 135 -20.77 -3.17 19.83
CA HIS A 135 -21.00 -3.17 21.28
C HIS A 135 -22.49 -3.08 21.61
N GLN A 136 -23.22 -2.17 20.95
CA GLN A 136 -24.66 -1.98 21.16
C GLN A 136 -25.49 -3.19 20.74
N GLN A 137 -25.07 -3.91 19.70
CA GLN A 137 -25.84 -5.02 19.14
C GLN A 137 -25.49 -6.40 19.72
N SER A 138 -24.47 -6.48 20.59
CA SER A 138 -23.92 -7.76 21.07
C SER A 138 -24.90 -8.65 21.86
N THR A 139 -25.97 -8.07 22.41
CA THR A 139 -26.93 -8.78 23.29
C THR A 139 -28.01 -9.56 22.54
N ASN A 140 -28.46 -9.10 21.36
CA ASN A 140 -29.67 -9.63 20.70
C ASN A 140 -29.43 -10.26 19.31
N GLN A 141 -28.20 -10.68 19.01
CA GLN A 141 -27.86 -11.24 17.70
C GLN A 141 -27.78 -12.75 17.67
N THR A 142 -28.16 -13.32 16.53
CA THR A 142 -27.96 -14.74 16.25
C THR A 142 -26.47 -15.08 16.15
N ILE A 143 -26.12 -16.32 16.50
CA ILE A 143 -24.73 -16.82 16.48
C ILE A 143 -24.09 -16.65 15.09
N ALA A 144 -24.87 -16.83 14.02
CA ALA A 144 -24.39 -16.68 12.64
C ALA A 144 -23.97 -15.24 12.31
N VAL A 145 -24.77 -14.24 12.71
CA VAL A 145 -24.45 -12.82 12.50
C VAL A 145 -23.22 -12.42 13.32
N LYS A 146 -23.15 -12.88 14.58
CA LYS A 146 -22.00 -12.62 15.46
C LYS A 146 -20.69 -13.16 14.88
N ARG A 147 -20.69 -14.37 14.30
CA ARG A 147 -19.51 -14.95 13.63
C ARG A 147 -19.08 -14.13 12.40
N ARG A 148 -20.04 -13.67 11.58
CA ARG A 148 -19.75 -12.83 10.42
C ARG A 148 -19.14 -11.48 10.83
N GLN A 149 -19.74 -10.80 11.82
CA GLN A 149 -19.23 -9.54 12.35
C GLN A 149 -17.84 -9.69 12.97
N ALA A 150 -17.59 -10.76 13.73
CA ALA A 150 -16.26 -11.02 14.30
C ALA A 150 -15.18 -11.17 13.21
N ARG A 151 -15.50 -11.85 12.09
CA ARG A 151 -14.59 -11.96 10.96
C ARG A 151 -14.31 -10.59 10.32
N ASP A 152 -15.34 -9.80 10.07
CA ASP A 152 -15.17 -8.47 9.46
C ASP A 152 -14.43 -7.49 10.40
N PHE A 153 -14.65 -7.59 11.72
CA PHE A 153 -13.92 -6.83 12.73
C PHE A 153 -12.42 -7.19 12.77
N VAL A 154 -12.09 -8.48 12.66
CA VAL A 154 -10.68 -8.91 12.54
C VAL A 154 -10.00 -8.30 11.32
N VAL A 155 -10.72 -8.18 10.20
CA VAL A 155 -10.18 -7.52 8.99
C VAL A 155 -9.93 -6.03 9.25
N ILE A 156 -10.87 -5.32 9.87
CA ILE A 156 -10.69 -3.90 10.19
C ILE A 156 -9.53 -3.69 11.17
N LYS A 157 -9.41 -4.54 12.20
CA LYS A 157 -8.28 -4.49 13.14
C LYS A 157 -6.94 -4.67 12.42
N ARG A 158 -6.89 -5.53 11.40
CA ARG A 158 -5.70 -5.70 10.54
C ARG A 158 -5.40 -4.45 9.71
N ILE A 159 -6.42 -3.81 9.14
CA ILE A 159 -6.25 -2.53 8.41
C ILE A 159 -5.69 -1.45 9.35
N MET A 160 -6.25 -1.30 10.56
CA MET A 160 -5.74 -0.35 11.56
C MET A 160 -4.30 -0.68 11.98
N ALA A 161 -3.96 -1.97 12.13
CA ALA A 161 -2.58 -2.38 12.42
C ALA A 161 -1.61 -2.03 11.27
N GLN A 162 -2.03 -2.20 10.01
CA GLN A 162 -1.23 -1.81 8.85
C GLN A 162 -0.99 -0.30 8.79
N ILE A 163 -2.02 0.50 9.08
CA ILE A 163 -1.92 1.96 9.13
C ILE A 163 -0.97 2.38 10.26
N ASN A 164 -1.16 1.85 11.47
CA ASN A 164 -0.28 2.16 12.60
C ASN A 164 1.17 1.78 12.31
N MET A 165 1.40 0.64 11.66
CA MET A 165 2.74 0.23 11.25
C MET A 165 3.36 1.20 10.23
N LEU A 166 2.55 1.68 9.28
CA LEU A 166 2.99 2.67 8.30
C LEU A 166 3.38 4.00 8.97
N PHE A 167 2.63 4.42 10.00
CA PHE A 167 3.02 5.57 10.83
C PHE A 167 4.33 5.33 11.56
N THR A 168 4.49 4.20 12.24
CA THR A 168 5.72 3.88 12.97
C THR A 168 6.93 3.85 12.06
N LEU A 169 6.78 3.34 10.83
CA LEU A 169 7.85 3.34 9.82
C LEU A 169 8.12 4.74 9.24
N ALA A 170 7.11 5.61 9.17
CA ALA A 170 7.27 6.99 8.71
C ALA A 170 7.91 7.90 9.78
N LEU A 171 7.82 7.56 11.07
CA LEU A 171 8.32 8.37 12.19
C LEU A 171 9.81 8.77 12.07
N PRO A 172 10.76 7.89 11.73
CA PRO A 172 12.15 8.29 11.56
C PRO A 172 12.32 9.38 10.49
N GLY A 173 11.58 9.28 9.39
CA GLY A 173 11.60 10.28 8.32
C GLY A 173 11.03 11.62 8.78
N THR A 174 9.92 11.62 9.53
CA THR A 174 9.34 12.86 10.05
C THR A 174 10.22 13.51 11.12
N ILE A 175 10.86 12.72 11.99
CA ILE A 175 11.81 13.23 12.99
C ILE A 175 13.00 13.92 12.31
N LEU A 176 13.61 13.27 11.30
CA LEU A 176 14.72 13.87 10.55
C LEU A 176 14.29 15.14 9.81
N MET A 177 13.07 15.17 9.28
CA MET A 177 12.50 16.36 8.63
C MET A 177 12.32 17.51 9.62
N ILE A 178 11.82 17.24 10.84
CA ILE A 178 11.67 18.25 11.90
C ILE A 178 13.05 18.78 12.32
N ILE A 179 14.03 17.91 12.52
CA ILE A 179 15.42 18.31 12.86
C ILE A 179 16.00 19.20 11.75
N SER A 180 15.78 18.84 10.48
CA SER A 180 16.24 19.63 9.33
C SER A 180 15.59 21.01 9.27
N TYR A 181 14.30 21.08 9.60
CA TYR A 181 13.55 22.33 9.65
C TYR A 181 14.05 23.24 10.77
N VAL A 182 14.28 22.69 11.97
CA VAL A 182 14.77 23.45 13.14
C VAL A 182 16.20 23.93 12.95
N THR A 183 17.07 23.11 12.36
CA THR A 183 18.48 23.49 12.15
C THR A 183 18.67 24.41 10.95
N GLY A 184 17.67 24.55 10.07
CA GLY A 184 17.80 25.28 8.80
C GLY A 184 18.71 24.61 7.78
N ASN A 185 19.32 23.46 8.12
CA ASN A 185 20.25 22.73 7.29
C ASN A 185 19.56 21.52 6.67
N THR A 186 19.46 21.51 5.33
CA THR A 186 18.95 20.37 4.58
C THR A 186 20.08 19.42 4.20
N TYR A 187 20.29 18.39 5.02
CA TYR A 187 21.24 17.32 4.70
C TYR A 187 20.66 16.38 3.64
N PRO A 188 21.39 16.10 2.53
CA PRO A 188 20.94 15.18 1.48
C PRO A 188 20.61 13.78 2.01
N LEU A 189 21.28 13.35 3.09
CA LEU A 189 21.06 12.05 3.72
C LEU A 189 19.62 11.87 4.22
N HIS A 190 18.97 12.95 4.69
CA HIS A 190 17.61 12.88 5.23
C HIS A 190 16.60 12.40 4.19
N TYR A 191 16.70 12.93 2.96
CA TYR A 191 15.82 12.54 1.87
C TYR A 191 16.04 11.08 1.45
N ARG A 192 17.29 10.62 1.44
CA ARG A 192 17.64 9.22 1.11
C ARG A 192 17.07 8.24 2.13
N VAL A 193 17.25 8.54 3.42
CA VAL A 193 16.70 7.72 4.51
C VAL A 193 15.18 7.71 4.49
N ALA A 194 14.54 8.86 4.27
CA ALA A 194 13.09 8.95 4.14
C ALA A 194 12.57 8.09 2.98
N TRP A 195 13.22 8.16 1.81
CA TRP A 195 12.86 7.36 0.63
C TRP A 195 13.03 5.86 0.86
N LEU A 196 14.15 5.44 1.45
CA LEU A 196 14.37 4.05 1.80
C LEU A 196 13.32 3.55 2.79
N SER A 197 12.92 4.37 3.77
CA SER A 197 11.86 4.02 4.72
C SER A 197 10.51 3.80 4.02
N ILE A 198 10.15 4.69 3.08
CA ILE A 198 8.92 4.55 2.28
C ILE A 198 8.96 3.24 1.47
N GLU A 199 10.05 2.97 0.75
CA GLU A 199 10.17 1.73 -0.05
C GLU A 199 10.09 0.48 0.83
N LEU A 200 10.80 0.47 1.95
CA LEU A 200 10.77 -0.63 2.90
C LEU A 200 9.35 -0.83 3.48
N SER A 201 8.65 0.26 3.79
CA SER A 201 7.27 0.20 4.29
C SER A 201 6.31 -0.42 3.27
N LEU A 202 6.45 -0.11 1.98
CA LEU A 202 5.63 -0.69 0.91
C LEU A 202 5.90 -2.19 0.73
N ILE A 203 7.17 -2.61 0.83
CA ILE A 203 7.55 -4.03 0.78
C ILE A 203 6.93 -4.77 1.96
N ILE A 204 7.10 -4.25 3.19
CA ILE A 204 6.57 -4.88 4.39
C ILE A 204 5.04 -4.94 4.33
N LEU A 205 4.37 -3.87 3.89
CA LEU A 205 2.92 -3.86 3.71
C LEU A 205 2.44 -4.90 2.70
N SER A 206 3.16 -5.06 1.59
CA SER A 206 2.85 -6.08 0.57
C SER A 206 2.95 -7.49 1.15
N ILE A 207 4.01 -7.78 1.92
CA ILE A 207 4.17 -9.05 2.63
C ILE A 207 3.04 -9.25 3.65
N LEU A 208 2.73 -8.22 4.44
CA LEU A 208 1.66 -8.28 5.43
C LEU A 208 0.29 -8.50 4.79
N MET A 209 0.01 -7.89 3.64
CA MET A 209 -1.23 -8.15 2.89
C MET A 209 -1.38 -9.62 2.51
N ILE A 210 -0.28 -10.26 2.07
CA ILE A 210 -0.26 -11.70 1.73
C ILE A 210 -0.47 -12.56 2.99
N VAL A 211 0.23 -12.25 4.08
CA VAL A 211 0.14 -13.01 5.33
C VAL A 211 -1.23 -12.87 6.00
N MET A 212 -1.78 -11.66 6.00
CA MET A 212 -3.04 -11.32 6.69
C MET A 212 -4.29 -11.71 5.88
N THR A 213 -4.18 -11.89 4.56
CA THR A 213 -5.32 -12.27 3.73
C THR A 213 -5.35 -13.79 3.55
N PRO A 214 -6.25 -14.53 4.24
CA PRO A 214 -6.22 -15.99 4.23
C PRO A 214 -6.40 -16.59 2.83
N GLN A 215 -7.24 -15.97 1.99
CA GLN A 215 -7.44 -16.40 0.61
C GLN A 215 -6.15 -16.28 -0.21
N LEU A 216 -5.45 -15.15 -0.08
CA LEU A 216 -4.20 -14.89 -0.79
C LEU A 216 -3.09 -15.82 -0.30
N LYS A 217 -3.00 -16.02 1.02
CA LYS A 217 -2.09 -16.99 1.64
C LYS A 217 -2.30 -18.40 1.08
N THR A 218 -3.55 -18.86 0.97
CA THR A 218 -3.85 -20.20 0.43
C THR A 218 -3.43 -20.33 -1.03
N VAL A 219 -3.68 -19.32 -1.86
CA VAL A 219 -3.27 -19.31 -3.28
C VAL A 219 -1.75 -19.29 -3.42
N VAL A 220 -1.05 -18.48 -2.65
CA VAL A 220 0.41 -18.37 -2.70
C VAL A 220 1.07 -19.67 -2.22
N ILE A 221 0.59 -20.23 -1.10
CA ILE A 221 1.12 -21.50 -0.56
C ILE A 221 0.83 -22.66 -1.50
N SER A 222 -0.37 -22.73 -2.09
CA SER A 222 -0.72 -23.82 -3.00
C SER A 222 0.12 -23.78 -4.27
N LYS A 223 0.36 -22.60 -4.84
CA LYS A 223 1.24 -22.41 -6.00
C LYS A 223 2.68 -22.78 -5.65
N TRP A 224 3.20 -22.27 -4.53
CA TRP A 224 4.55 -22.57 -4.07
C TRP A 224 4.79 -24.06 -3.78
N LYS A 225 3.78 -24.76 -3.23
CA LYS A 225 3.84 -26.21 -3.06
C LYS A 225 3.85 -26.95 -4.40
N ARG A 226 3.03 -26.51 -5.37
CA ARG A 226 2.97 -27.12 -6.70
C ARG A 226 4.31 -27.01 -7.44
N ASP A 227 4.96 -25.85 -7.36
CA ASP A 227 6.26 -25.62 -8.01
C ASP A 227 7.40 -26.41 -7.35
N ARG A 228 7.21 -26.91 -6.13
CA ARG A 228 8.17 -27.81 -5.44
C ARG A 228 7.96 -29.30 -5.71
N VAL A 229 6.82 -29.71 -6.27
CA VAL A 229 6.62 -31.11 -6.66
C VAL A 229 7.28 -31.31 -8.02
N ILE A 230 8.53 -31.79 -8.00
CA ILE A 230 9.25 -32.25 -9.20
C ILE A 230 8.37 -33.29 -9.89
N PRO A 231 8.06 -33.19 -11.20
CA PRO A 231 7.31 -34.23 -11.88
C PRO A 231 8.13 -35.53 -11.87
N ILE A 232 7.68 -36.51 -11.09
CA ILE A 232 8.25 -37.88 -11.02
C ILE A 232 8.03 -38.64 -12.35
N ALA A 233 7.45 -37.99 -13.38
CA ALA A 233 7.15 -38.58 -14.67
C ALA A 233 8.38 -38.95 -15.53
N ALA A 234 9.61 -38.65 -15.11
CA ALA A 234 10.82 -39.01 -15.87
C ALA A 234 11.51 -40.31 -15.43
N THR A 235 11.08 -40.98 -14.35
CA THR A 235 11.82 -42.14 -13.80
C THR A 235 11.19 -43.50 -14.10
N VAL A 236 9.98 -43.55 -14.68
CA VAL A 236 9.31 -44.83 -15.04
C VAL A 236 9.53 -45.23 -16.50
N GLY A 237 10.29 -44.45 -17.29
CA GLY A 237 10.64 -44.78 -18.67
C GLY A 237 11.74 -45.86 -18.82
N ASN A 238 12.57 -46.06 -17.80
CA ASN A 238 13.73 -46.97 -17.90
C ASN A 238 13.54 -48.34 -17.23
N SER A 239 12.44 -48.56 -16.51
CA SER A 239 12.19 -49.84 -15.82
C SER A 239 11.47 -50.89 -16.69
N VAL A 240 10.94 -50.50 -17.86
CA VAL A 240 10.30 -51.42 -18.81
C VAL A 240 11.27 -51.96 -19.87
N ALA A 241 12.41 -51.29 -20.08
CA ALA A 241 13.44 -51.74 -21.02
C ALA A 241 14.31 -52.90 -20.49
N THR A 242 14.19 -53.28 -19.21
CA THR A 242 15.01 -54.35 -18.60
C THR A 242 14.27 -55.68 -18.39
N ARG A 243 12.99 -55.80 -18.79
CA ARG A 243 12.21 -57.04 -18.62
C ARG A 243 12.00 -57.89 -19.88
N THR A 244 12.50 -57.45 -21.03
CA THR A 244 12.37 -58.18 -22.31
C THR A 244 13.64 -58.92 -22.76
N ALA A 245 14.68 -59.01 -21.91
CA ALA A 245 15.97 -59.63 -22.27
C ALA A 245 16.24 -61.01 -21.65
N GLY A 246 15.22 -61.73 -21.16
CA GLY A 246 15.46 -62.98 -20.43
C GLY A 246 14.35 -64.02 -20.55
N THR A 247 14.04 -64.48 -21.76
CA THR A 247 13.45 -65.82 -22.01
C THR A 247 13.54 -66.13 -23.50
N LEU A 248 14.70 -66.59 -23.94
CA LEU A 248 14.85 -67.36 -25.18
C LEU A 248 15.92 -68.43 -24.91
N GLN A 249 15.47 -69.68 -25.04
CA GLN A 249 16.20 -70.96 -25.11
C GLN A 249 16.64 -71.59 -23.79
#